data_AF-A0A3D4CY84-F1
#
_entry.id   AF-A0A3D4CY84-F1
#
_cell.length_a   1.000
_cell.length_b   1.000
_cell.length_c   1.000
_cell.angle_alpha   90.00
_cell.angle_beta   90.00
_cell.angle_gamma   90.00
#
_symmetry.space_group_name_H-M   'P 1'
#
loop_
_entity.id
_entity.type
_entity.pdbx_description
1 polymer ?
#
loop_
_entity_poly.entity_id
_entity_poly.type
_entity_poly.pdbx_seq_one_letter_code
_entity_poly.pdbx_strand_id
1 'polypeptide(L)' 'MELDLLDVHFDLKDIKPREIEEALEDPFSVRFLPDRDRSDGETRYYALGRTVEDRYLFLCFWTDGKKARVVAVRDLT' A
#
# COMPACT_ATOMS: atom_id res chain seq x y z
N MET A 1 -7.46 -10.50 3.10
CA MET A 1 -6.12 -10.15 3.63
C MET A 1 -6.34 -9.16 4.75
N GLU A 2 -5.68 -9.32 5.89
CA GLU A 2 -5.84 -8.40 7.04
C GLU A 2 -4.92 -7.18 6.86
N LEU A 3 -5.48 -5.97 6.96
CA LEU A 3 -4.71 -4.73 6.86
C LEU A 3 -4.09 -4.36 8.22
N ASP A 4 -2.77 -4.18 8.24
CA ASP A 4 -2.02 -3.67 9.40
C ASP A 4 -1.55 -2.24 9.11
N LEU A 5 -2.06 -1.30 9.91
CA LEU A 5 -1.81 0.15 9.81
C LEU A 5 -1.07 0.70 11.03
N LEU A 6 -0.30 -0.13 11.73
CA LEU A 6 0.60 0.32 12.78
C LEU A 6 1.81 1.04 12.18
N ASP A 7 2.28 2.10 12.88
CA ASP A 7 3.48 2.88 12.53
C ASP A 7 3.51 3.43 11.09
N VAL A 8 2.35 3.84 10.57
CA VAL A 8 2.21 4.42 9.24
C VAL A 8 2.89 5.79 9.11
N HIS A 9 3.45 6.08 7.93
CA HIS A 9 4.07 7.36 7.60
C HIS A 9 3.17 8.27 6.74
N PHE A 10 1.87 8.30 7.02
CA PHE A 10 0.87 9.15 6.35
C PHE A 10 -0.32 9.43 7.29
N ASP A 11 -1.13 10.45 6.98
CA ASP A 11 -2.30 10.81 7.79
C ASP A 11 -3.53 9.95 7.39
N LEU A 12 -4.02 9.16 8.36
CA LEU A 12 -5.20 8.32 8.19
C LEU A 12 -6.52 9.11 8.09
N LYS A 13 -6.50 10.42 8.37
CA LYS A 13 -7.64 11.32 8.12
C LYS A 13 -7.77 11.68 6.64
N ASP A 14 -6.65 11.79 5.94
CA ASP A 14 -6.59 12.18 4.52
C ASP A 14 -6.73 10.97 3.60
N ILE A 15 -6.13 9.84 3.98
CA ILE A 15 -6.24 8.55 3.28
C ILE A 15 -6.83 7.55 4.26
N LYS A 16 -8.09 7.21 4.09
CA LYS A 16 -8.81 6.33 5.01
C LYS A 16 -8.37 4.88 4.82
N PRO A 17 -8.39 4.04 5.87
CA PRO A 17 -8.10 2.61 5.76
C PRO A 17 -8.84 1.90 4.62
N ARG A 18 -10.12 2.22 4.45
CA ARG A 18 -10.95 1.65 3.39
C ARG A 18 -10.44 1.96 1.98
N GLU A 19 -9.93 3.17 1.74
CA GLU A 19 -9.39 3.55 0.43
C GLU A 19 -8.11 2.75 0.10
N ILE A 20 -7.36 2.39 1.13
CA ILE A 20 -6.17 1.54 1.00
C ILE A 20 -6.58 0.11 0.67
N GLU A 21 -7.60 -0.44 1.32
CA GLU A 21 -8.17 -1.75 0.99
C GLU A 21 -8.66 -1.78 -0.47
N GLU A 22 -9.44 -0.77 -0.87
CA GLU A 22 -9.95 -0.63 -2.24
C GLU A 22 -8.80 -0.61 -3.27
N ALA A 23 -7.76 0.20 -3.04
CA ALA A 23 -6.61 0.26 -3.94
C ALA A 23 -5.77 -1.04 -3.95
N LEU A 24 -5.68 -1.75 -2.82
CA LEU A 24 -5.00 -3.06 -2.75
C LEU A 24 -5.82 -4.20 -3.34
N GLU A 25 -7.14 -4.05 -3.48
CA GLU A 25 -8.03 -5.04 -4.08
C GLU A 25 -8.38 -4.70 -5.54
N ASP A 26 -7.92 -3.55 -6.04
CA ASP A 26 -8.08 -3.15 -7.44
C ASP A 26 -7.53 -4.23 -8.39
N PRO A 27 -8.40 -4.84 -9.23
CA PRO A 27 -7.99 -5.90 -10.16
C PRO A 27 -7.08 -5.38 -11.28
N PHE A 28 -7.02 -4.06 -11.49
CA PHE A 28 -6.18 -3.41 -12.49
C PHE A 28 -4.94 -2.74 -11.87
N SER A 29 -4.67 -3.01 -10.58
CA SER A 29 -3.49 -2.48 -9.91
C SER A 29 -2.19 -2.93 -10.56
N VAL A 30 -1.22 -2.03 -10.62
CA VAL A 30 0.16 -2.34 -11.01
C VAL A 30 0.94 -2.65 -9.74
N ARG A 31 1.60 -3.81 -9.66
CA ARG A 31 2.41 -4.20 -8.51
C ARG A 31 3.85 -4.43 -8.89
N PHE A 32 4.74 -3.91 -8.06
CA PHE A 32 6.18 -4.04 -8.21
C PHE A 32 6.73 -4.99 -7.15
N LEU A 33 7.62 -5.87 -7.60
CA LEU A 33 8.40 -6.72 -6.71
C LEU A 33 9.35 -5.85 -5.86
N PRO A 34 9.74 -6.32 -4.67
CA PRO A 34 10.62 -5.58 -3.80
C PRO A 34 11.99 -5.42 -4.43
N ASP A 35 12.63 -4.30 -4.12
CA ASP A 35 14.05 -4.10 -4.44
C ASP A 35 14.92 -5.09 -3.66
N ARG A 36 16.00 -5.54 -4.28
CA ARG A 36 16.98 -6.44 -3.64
C ARG A 36 18.04 -5.58 -2.93
N ASP A 37 18.64 -6.13 -1.87
CA ASP A 37 19.79 -5.53 -1.16
C ASP A 37 19.53 -4.17 -0.48
N ARG A 38 18.35 -3.99 0.14
CA ARG A 38 18.11 -2.84 1.02
C ARG A 38 18.98 -2.91 2.27
N SER A 39 19.54 -1.77 2.67
CA SER A 39 20.42 -1.66 3.85
C SER A 39 19.70 -1.91 5.18
N ASP A 40 18.38 -1.72 5.23
CA ASP A 40 17.54 -1.98 6.40
C ASP A 40 17.11 -3.44 6.52
N GLY A 41 17.40 -4.29 5.52
CA GLY A 41 16.98 -5.70 5.48
C GLY A 41 15.48 -5.92 5.30
N GLU A 42 14.70 -4.85 5.17
CA GLU A 42 13.25 -4.91 5.08
C GLU A 42 12.81 -5.21 3.64
N THR A 43 11.77 -6.04 3.49
CA THR A 43 11.13 -6.25 2.18
C THR A 43 10.00 -5.25 1.99
N ARG A 44 9.97 -4.52 0.86
CA ARG A 44 8.93 -3.53 0.55
C ARG A 44 8.44 -3.71 -0.88
N TYR A 45 7.17 -4.06 -1.00
CA TYR A 45 6.43 -4.10 -2.25
C TYR A 45 5.83 -2.73 -2.53
N TYR A 46 5.58 -2.46 -3.80
CA TYR A 46 4.89 -1.25 -4.21
C TYR A 46 3.66 -1.59 -5.05
N ALA A 47 2.61 -0.80 -4.91
CA ALA A 47 1.44 -0.91 -5.76
C ALA A 47 0.96 0.47 -6.19
N LEU A 48 0.42 0.54 -7.40
CA LEU A 48 -0.46 1.61 -7.84
C LEU A 48 -1.85 1.01 -8.01
N GLY A 49 -2.81 1.52 -7.25
CA GLY A 49 -4.20 1.08 -7.32
C GLY A 49 -5.15 2.27 -7.33
N ARG A 50 -6.41 2.00 -7.67
CA ARG A 50 -7.49 2.98 -7.72
C ARG A 50 -8.55 2.68 -6.68
N THR A 51 -9.05 3.72 -6.00
CA THR A 51 -10.17 3.62 -5.06
C THR A 51 -11.52 3.63 -5.79
N VAL A 52 -12.62 3.32 -5.09
CA VAL A 52 -13.97 3.41 -5.66
C VAL A 52 -14.32 4.85 -6.07
N GLU A 53 -13.78 5.84 -5.37
CA GLU A 53 -13.99 7.27 -5.64
C GLU A 53 -13.00 7.86 -6.69
N ASP A 54 -12.31 7.00 -7.46
CA ASP A 54 -11.38 7.42 -8.53
C ASP A 54 -10.14 8.18 -8.03
N ARG A 55 -9.68 7.87 -6.82
CA ARG A 55 -8.35 8.30 -6.36
C ARG A 55 -7.31 7.26 -6.75
N TYR A 56 -6.19 7.71 -7.30
CA TYR A 56 -5.05 6.86 -7.60
C TYR A 56 -4.08 6.92 -6.43
N LEU A 57 -3.79 5.77 -5.82
CA LEU A 57 -2.92 5.66 -4.67
C LEU A 57 -1.66 4.87 -5.02
N PHE A 58 -0.50 5.44 -4.70
CA PHE A 58 0.78 4.75 -4.71
C PHE A 58 1.11 4.28 -3.29
N LEU A 59 1.27 2.96 -3.13
CA LEU A 59 1.43 2.29 -1.85
C LEU A 59 2.82 1.66 -1.73
N CYS A 60 3.37 1.71 -0.53
CA CYS A 60 4.52 0.91 -0.08
C CYS A 60 4.06 0.01 1.07
N PHE A 61 4.24 -1.30 0.93
CA PHE A 61 3.71 -2.26 1.89
C PHE A 61 4.58 -3.52 1.99
N TRP A 62 4.39 -4.29 3.04
CA TRP A 62 4.92 -5.65 3.20
C TRP A 62 3.75 -6.64 3.28
N THR A 63 3.93 -7.87 2.82
CA THR A 63 2.92 -8.92 2.97
C THR A 63 3.52 -10.32 3.03
N ASP A 64 2.85 -11.21 3.76
CA ASP A 64 3.07 -12.67 3.76
C ASP A 64 1.95 -13.44 3.05
N GLY A 65 1.04 -12.73 2.34
CA GLY A 65 -0.14 -13.30 1.71
C GLY A 65 -1.36 -13.47 2.63
N LYS A 66 -1.21 -13.29 3.95
CA LYS A 66 -2.32 -13.27 4.91
C LYS A 66 -2.57 -11.86 5.43
N LYS A 67 -1.51 -11.16 5.81
CA LYS A 67 -1.52 -9.77 6.28
C LYS A 67 -0.81 -8.86 5.28
N ALA A 68 -1.27 -7.63 5.18
CA ALA A 68 -0.56 -6.55 4.49
C ALA A 68 -0.30 -5.42 5.47
N ARG A 69 0.98 -5.16 5.75
CA ARG A 69 1.40 -3.99 6.53
C ARG A 69 1.69 -2.83 5.62
N VAL A 70 0.95 -1.75 5.78
CA VAL A 70 1.14 -0.54 4.98
C VAL A 70 2.16 0.35 5.65
N VAL A 71 3.16 0.80 4.90
CA VAL A 71 4.25 1.64 5.41
C VAL A 71 4.05 3.09 4.98
N ALA A 72 3.68 3.30 3.71
CA ALA A 72 3.41 4.62 3.16
C ALA A 72 2.34 4.55 2.06
N VAL A 73 1.54 5.62 1.96
CA VAL A 73 0.59 5.83 0.87
C VAL A 73 0.65 7.29 0.43
N ARG A 74 0.53 7.54 -0.87
CA ARG A 74 0.42 8.89 -1.44
C ARG A 74 -0.57 8.87 -2.61
N ASP A 75 -1.22 10.00 -2.86
CA ASP A 75 -1.93 10.19 -4.13
C ASP A 75 -0.92 10.20 -5.29
N LEU A 76 -1.27 9.54 -6.39
CA LEU A 76 -0.56 9.61 -7.66
C LEU A 76 -1.26 10.68 -8.52
N THR A 77 -0.64 11.85 -8.61
CA THR A 77 -1.09 13.00 -9.43
C THR A 77 -0.29 13.13 -10.72
#